data_AF-A0A0F6A6L8-F1
#
_entry.id   AF-A0A0F6A6L8-F1
#
_cell.length_a   1.000
_cell.length_b   1.000
_cell.length_c   1.000
_cell.angle_alpha   90.00
_cell.angle_beta   90.00
_cell.angle_gamma   90.00
#
_symmetry.space_group_name_H-M   'P 1'
#
loop_
_entity.id
_entity.type
_entity.pdbx_description
1 polymer ?
#
loop_
_entity_poly.entity_id
_entity_poly.type
_entity_poly.pdbx_seq_one_letter_code
_entity_poly.pdbx_strand_id
1 'polypeptide(L)'
;MSEESQQLDNSVIAELQNKDHSTLAQQLDELTCEHSDIIELLAQYQVLSEQDDDDKFDTWYDSLCEDKLRVLKGFELYRAHYEQLQSAAND
;
A
#
# COMPACT_ATOMS: atom_id res chain seq x y z
N MET A 1 -17.47 -7.27 -18.15
CA MET A 1 -16.62 -7.23 -16.95
C MET A 1 -15.75 -8.46 -17.02
N SER A 2 -14.51 -8.30 -17.46
CA SER A 2 -13.61 -9.38 -17.88
C SER A 2 -13.20 -10.23 -16.67
N GLU A 3 -13.15 -11.54 -16.86
CA GLU A 3 -12.79 -12.54 -15.83
C GLU A 3 -11.40 -12.30 -15.21
N GLU A 4 -10.55 -11.53 -15.90
CA GLU A 4 -9.21 -11.12 -15.43
C GLU A 4 -9.26 -10.15 -14.23
N SER A 5 -10.22 -9.22 -14.17
CA SER A 5 -10.36 -8.30 -13.03
C SER A 5 -10.80 -9.05 -11.76
N GLN A 6 -11.68 -10.05 -11.90
CA GLN A 6 -12.14 -10.87 -10.76
C GLN A 6 -11.06 -11.82 -10.22
N GLN A 7 -10.11 -12.25 -11.07
CA GLN A 7 -8.96 -13.05 -10.63
C GLN A 7 -7.91 -12.20 -9.92
N LEU A 8 -7.66 -10.98 -10.39
CA LEU A 8 -6.79 -10.01 -9.72
C LEU A 8 -7.33 -9.66 -8.32
N ASP A 9 -8.63 -9.35 -8.20
CA ASP A 9 -9.27 -9.02 -6.93
C ASP A 9 -9.19 -10.17 -5.91
N ASN A 10 -9.42 -11.40 -6.35
CA ASN A 10 -9.34 -12.58 -5.46
C ASN A 10 -7.91 -12.92 -5.05
N SER A 11 -6.90 -12.66 -5.90
CA SER A 11 -5.49 -12.84 -5.54
C SER A 11 -5.05 -11.83 -4.47
N VAL A 12 -5.52 -10.58 -4.58
CA VAL A 12 -5.25 -9.53 -3.59
C VAL A 12 -5.93 -9.85 -2.26
N ILE A 13 -7.18 -10.33 -2.29
CA ILE A 13 -7.89 -10.80 -1.10
C ILE A 13 -7.18 -12.00 -0.46
N ALA A 14 -6.63 -12.92 -1.27
CA ALA A 14 -5.86 -14.06 -0.77
C ALA A 14 -4.51 -13.65 -0.16
N GLU A 15 -3.84 -12.63 -0.70
CA GLU A 15 -2.65 -12.02 -0.09
C GLU A 15 -2.99 -11.30 1.22
N LEU A 16 -4.12 -10.59 1.28
CA LEU A 16 -4.63 -9.96 2.51
C LEU A 16 -4.98 -10.97 3.61
N GLN A 17 -5.48 -12.16 3.24
CA GLN A 17 -5.86 -13.22 4.17
C GLN A 17 -4.67 -14.07 4.66
N ASN A 18 -3.56 -14.09 3.93
CA ASN A 18 -2.33 -14.72 4.38
C ASN A 18 -1.64 -13.80 5.40
N LYS A 19 -1.71 -14.18 6.68
CA LYS A 19 -0.96 -13.58 7.81
C LYS A 19 0.57 -13.63 7.66
N ASP A 20 1.07 -14.18 6.57
CA ASP A 20 2.49 -14.33 6.30
C ASP A 20 2.97 -13.17 5.43
N HIS A 21 3.12 -12.01 6.06
CA HIS A 21 3.70 -10.81 5.43
C HIS A 21 5.20 -10.94 5.14
N SER A 22 5.80 -12.12 5.35
CA SER A 22 7.25 -12.37 5.19
C SER A 22 7.75 -12.09 3.78
N THR A 23 7.02 -12.51 2.74
CA THR A 23 7.40 -12.26 1.34
C THR A 23 7.44 -10.76 1.03
N LEU A 24 6.45 -10.01 1.51
CA LEU A 24 6.37 -8.57 1.27
C LEU A 24 7.42 -7.80 2.08
N ALA A 25 7.65 -8.20 3.33
CA ALA A 25 8.71 -7.65 4.18
C ALA A 25 10.09 -7.88 3.54
N GLN A 26 10.32 -9.06 2.99
CA GLN A 26 11.57 -9.40 2.31
C GLN A 26 11.76 -8.58 1.02
N GLN A 27 10.68 -8.33 0.27
CA GLN A 27 10.72 -7.42 -0.89
C GLN A 27 10.99 -5.97 -0.49
N LEU A 28 10.52 -5.52 0.68
CA LEU A 28 10.81 -4.18 1.21
C LEU A 28 12.27 -4.05 1.67
N ASP A 29 12.82 -5.09 2.32
CA ASP A 29 14.22 -5.12 2.76
C ASP A 29 15.22 -5.07 1.60
N GLU A 30 14.81 -5.51 0.41
CA GLU A 30 15.62 -5.49 -0.81
C GLU A 30 15.59 -4.13 -1.54
N LEU A 31 14.72 -3.20 -1.13
CA LEU A 31 14.62 -1.88 -1.75
C LEU A 31 15.84 -1.02 -1.43
N THR A 32 16.33 -0.30 -2.44
CA THR A 32 17.49 0.59 -2.32
C THR A 32 17.15 2.00 -1.81
N CYS A 33 15.89 2.23 -1.41
CA CYS A 33 15.43 3.52 -0.91
C CYS A 33 16.11 3.86 0.42
N GLU A 34 16.58 5.09 0.56
CA GLU A 34 17.03 5.58 1.87
C GLU A 34 15.80 5.74 2.79
N HIS A 35 15.98 5.54 4.09
CA HIS A 35 14.89 5.67 5.08
C HIS A 35 14.22 7.05 5.00
N SER A 36 14.97 8.10 4.65
CA SER A 36 14.44 9.44 4.42
C SER A 36 13.46 9.51 3.25
N ASP A 37 13.72 8.78 2.17
CA ASP A 37 12.87 8.77 0.98
C ASP A 37 11.52 8.10 1.27
N ILE A 38 11.54 7.06 2.11
CA ILE A 38 10.32 6.37 2.56
C ILE A 38 9.47 7.29 3.44
N ILE A 39 10.09 7.99 4.40
CA ILE A 39 9.37 8.93 5.28
C ILE A 39 8.73 10.06 4.46
N GLU A 40 9.48 10.63 3.50
CA GLU A 40 8.97 11.70 2.65
C GLU A 40 7.81 11.21 1.77
N LEU A 41 7.94 10.02 1.18
CA LEU A 41 6.90 9.39 0.37
C LEU A 41 5.60 9.21 1.17
N LEU A 42 5.69 8.65 2.38
CA LEU A 42 4.51 8.40 3.22
C LEU A 42 3.87 9.71 3.72
N ALA A 43 4.66 10.74 3.99
CA ALA A 43 4.14 12.06 4.34
C ALA A 43 3.39 12.71 3.18
N GLN A 44 3.93 12.63 1.96
CA GLN A 44 3.26 13.13 0.75
C GLN A 44 1.96 12.34 0.48
N TYR A 45 2.01 11.01 0.57
CA TYR A 45 0.84 10.14 0.44
C TYR A 45 -0.29 10.57 1.38
N GLN A 46 -0.01 10.69 2.68
CA GLN A 46 -1.03 11.03 3.67
C GLN A 46 -1.68 12.39 3.35
N VAL A 47 -0.87 13.41 3.06
CA VAL A 47 -1.36 14.76 2.76
C VAL A 47 -2.19 14.79 1.48
N LEU A 48 -1.79 14.04 0.44
CA LEU A 48 -2.50 14.00 -0.84
C LEU A 48 -3.79 13.17 -0.75
N SER A 49 -3.77 12.05 -0.02
CA SER A 49 -4.94 11.17 0.15
C SER A 49 -6.10 11.82 0.93
N GLU A 50 -5.80 12.87 1.71
CA GLU A 50 -6.79 13.63 2.49
C GLU A 50 -7.37 14.82 1.71
N GLN A 51 -6.84 15.13 0.52
CA GLN A 51 -7.34 16.20 -0.34
C GLN A 51 -8.45 15.67 -1.25
N ASP A 52 -9.55 16.41 -1.40
CA ASP A 52 -10.57 16.19 -2.44
C ASP A 52 -10.06 16.70 -3.82
N ASP A 53 -8.86 16.29 -4.22
CA ASP A 53 -8.22 16.65 -5.50
C ASP A 53 -7.59 15.41 -6.13
N ASP A 54 -8.46 14.56 -6.69
CA ASP A 54 -8.11 13.27 -7.29
C ASP A 54 -7.09 13.44 -8.44
N ASP A 55 -7.26 14.47 -9.28
CA ASP A 55 -6.34 14.74 -10.40
C ASP A 55 -4.90 14.97 -9.92
N LYS A 56 -4.74 15.65 -8.78
CA LYS A 56 -3.43 15.91 -8.17
C LYS A 56 -2.85 14.65 -7.53
N PHE A 57 -3.68 13.84 -6.87
CA PHE A 57 -3.26 12.56 -6.33
C PHE A 57 -2.78 11.63 -7.46
N ASP A 58 -3.58 11.48 -8.50
CA ASP A 58 -3.30 10.63 -9.66
C ASP A 58 -2.01 11.06 -10.36
N THR A 59 -1.85 12.36 -10.62
CA THR A 59 -0.62 12.89 -11.24
C THR A 59 0.63 12.58 -10.42
N TRP A 60 0.54 12.68 -9.09
CA TRP A 60 1.64 12.33 -8.20
C TRP A 60 1.89 10.82 -8.19
N TYR A 61 0.84 10.01 -8.09
CA TYR A 61 0.93 8.56 -8.04
C TYR A 61 1.54 7.99 -9.33
N ASP A 62 1.13 8.48 -10.49
CA ASP A 62 1.67 8.11 -11.81
C ASP A 62 3.15 8.49 -11.99
N SER A 63 3.65 9.45 -11.20
CA SER A 63 5.05 9.88 -11.24
C SER A 63 6.00 8.98 -10.43
N LEU A 64 5.46 8.07 -9.62
CA LEU A 64 6.25 7.22 -8.74
C LEU A 64 6.91 6.07 -9.49
N CYS A 65 8.15 5.75 -9.11
CA CYS A 65 8.82 4.56 -9.61
C CYS A 65 8.30 3.28 -8.91
N GLU A 66 8.57 2.13 -9.51
CA GLU A 66 8.11 0.83 -9.04
C GLU A 66 8.45 0.56 -7.57
N ASP A 67 9.65 0.93 -7.13
CA ASP A 67 10.09 0.78 -5.74
C ASP A 67 9.22 1.58 -4.77
N LYS A 68 8.89 2.83 -5.10
CA LYS A 68 8.01 3.68 -4.28
C LYS A 68 6.58 3.15 -4.26
N LEU A 69 6.08 2.64 -5.40
CA LEU A 69 4.76 2.01 -5.47
C LEU A 69 4.69 0.76 -4.59
N ARG A 70 5.75 -0.06 -4.55
CA ARG A 70 5.84 -1.23 -3.65
C ARG A 70 5.80 -0.82 -2.17
N VAL A 71 6.49 0.26 -1.80
CA VAL A 71 6.44 0.81 -0.44
C VAL A 71 5.01 1.23 -0.07
N LEU A 72 4.32 1.97 -0.94
CA LEU A 72 2.94 2.40 -0.68
C LEU A 72 1.98 1.22 -0.55
N LYS A 73 2.09 0.23 -1.45
CA LYS A 73 1.27 -0.99 -1.37
C LYS A 73 1.49 -1.72 -0.04
N GLY A 74 2.75 -1.85 0.40
CA GLY A 74 3.05 -2.45 1.70
C GLY A 74 2.51 -1.64 2.86
N PHE A 75 2.66 -0.32 2.82
CA PHE A 75 2.09 0.57 3.83
C PHE A 75 0.57 0.41 3.96
N GLU A 76 -0.18 0.41 2.85
CA GLU A 76 -1.64 0.24 2.86
C GLU A 76 -2.07 -1.12 3.42
N LEU A 77 -1.36 -2.19 3.05
CA LEU A 77 -1.61 -3.53 3.58
C LEU A 77 -1.41 -3.57 5.11
N TYR A 78 -0.30 -3.04 5.61
CA TYR A 78 -0.05 -2.99 7.05
C TYR A 78 -1.06 -2.10 7.77
N ARG A 79 -1.38 -0.93 7.22
CA ARG A 79 -2.38 -0.01 7.77
C ARG A 79 -3.74 -0.68 7.89
N ALA A 80 -4.23 -1.32 6.83
CA ALA A 80 -5.50 -2.05 6.83
C ALA A 80 -5.51 -3.18 7.87
N HIS A 81 -4.42 -3.93 8.00
CA HIS A 81 -4.28 -4.97 9.03
C HIS A 81 -4.36 -4.39 10.45
N TYR A 82 -3.68 -3.26 10.73
CA TYR A 82 -3.75 -2.59 12.03
C TYR A 82 -5.13 -1.99 12.32
N GLU A 83 -5.79 -1.40 11.33
CA GLU A 83 -7.16 -0.88 11.46
C GLU A 83 -8.14 -2.01 11.80
N GLN A 84 -8.02 -3.16 11.13
CA GLN A 84 -8.83 -4.35 11.43
C GLN A 84 -8.59 -4.89 12.85
N LEU A 85 -7.33 -4.96 13.29
CA LEU A 85 -7.00 -5.35 14.66
C LEU A 85 -7.57 -4.38 15.69
N GLN A 86 -7.55 -3.07 15.41
CA GLN A 86 -8.11 -2.05 16.29
C GLN A 86 -9.64 -2.15 16.37
N SER A 87 -10.32 -2.42 15.25
CA SER A 87 -11.76 -2.68 15.23
C SER A 87 -12.13 -3.91 16.05
N ALA A 88 -11.41 -5.02 15.90
CA ALA A 88 -11.66 -6.27 16.63
C ALA A 88 -11.36 -6.20 18.14
N ALA A 89 -10.54 -5.25 18.59
CA ALA A 89 -10.24 -5.02 20.00
C ALA A 89 -11.25 -4.12 20.72
N ASN A 90 -12.11 -3.41 19.96
CA ASN A 90 -13.12 -2.49 20.47
C ASN A 90 -14.55 -3.06 20.45
N ASP A 91 -14.74 -4.30 19.98
CA ASP A 91 -15.97 -5.11 20.10
C ASP A 91 -15.93 -6.03 21.33
#